data_AF-D0IJG7-F1
#
_entry.id   AF-D0IJG7-F1
#
_cell.length_a   1.000
_cell.length_b   1.000
_cell.length_c   1.000
_cell.angle_alpha   90.00
_cell.angle_beta   90.00
_cell.angle_gamma   90.00
#
_symmetry.space_group_name_H-M   'P 1'
#
loop_
_entity.id
_entity.type
_entity.pdbx_description
1 polymer ?
#
loop_
_entity_poly.entity_id
_entity_poly.type
_entity_poly.pdbx_seq_one_letter_code
_entity_poly.pdbx_strand_id
1 'polypeptide(L)'
;MLQPTTGSHAKKALLSERINKLAKALSDGVYERENTIKLCLLTALAGESVFLLGPPGIAKSLIAKRLIQAFDNSSYFEYLMTRFSTPEEVFGPLSIQELKDNGRYVRLTQGYLPTAQVVFLDEIWKAGPAILNTLLTVVNEKTFKNGSDIERVPMRLLVSASNELPDEDSGLEALYDRMLVRIFVNRIQNKQNFKSMLTVGTAQEAQIPAGLAITDEEYHQWQKQLDKLELTDDVFEKLYQLKNMVEERSKDSSSSDLEMYVSDRRWKKAAKLLKASAFFNGRDEINPLDLLLLQNCLWNTPESHEVVHEVIREFALRYAFDQAEVEQQLDVCRLELAQIQEELESEFAMVLSLETSNGLIKKQVHHQYDLSDAKIYKVGMTPDLIKLVLLQSNMSVSEGEKGDSRWIYVQKSELERVIKDGHGEAYGYVNQNTNLCRLRFDLDASNNLVIKDIANRSVLVAMVTKQGLEETLYQNWLAKANQAIAQLTHAEHHLRKVRLKFHDALPHSFIDPELPTAMEATLHSLQQQLEATQVECERNVMRIRNLNQFFA
;
A
#
# COMPACT_ATOMS: atom_id res chain seq x y z
N MET A 1 29.73 -16.48 -20.35
CA MET A 1 30.32 -17.24 -19.23
C MET A 1 29.56 -16.85 -17.97
N LEU A 2 28.62 -17.69 -17.55
CA LEU A 2 27.77 -17.47 -16.39
C LEU A 2 28.19 -18.48 -15.30
N GLN A 3 28.77 -17.96 -14.21
CA GLN A 3 28.72 -18.40 -12.79
C GLN A 3 30.00 -17.95 -12.05
N PRO A 4 29.87 -17.50 -10.77
CA PRO A 4 29.27 -18.29 -9.69
C PRO A 4 28.16 -17.55 -8.92
N THR A 5 26.93 -18.07 -8.97
CA THR A 5 25.75 -17.45 -8.32
C THR A 5 25.54 -17.94 -6.87
N THR A 6 25.96 -19.14 -6.48
CA THR A 6 25.71 -19.68 -5.12
C THR A 6 26.60 -19.04 -4.05
N GLY A 7 27.87 -18.73 -4.36
CA GLY A 7 28.78 -18.06 -3.43
C GLY A 7 28.49 -16.56 -3.19
N SER A 8 27.68 -15.94 -4.07
CA SER A 8 27.28 -14.53 -3.96
C SER A 8 26.11 -14.34 -3.00
N HIS A 9 25.07 -15.18 -3.10
CA HIS A 9 23.90 -15.11 -2.21
C HIS A 9 24.23 -15.43 -0.75
N ALA A 10 25.05 -16.46 -0.50
CA ALA A 10 25.45 -16.80 0.88
C ALA A 10 26.22 -15.64 1.54
N LYS A 11 27.12 -14.98 0.81
CA LYS A 11 27.85 -13.80 1.32
C LYS A 11 26.94 -12.63 1.63
N LYS A 12 25.92 -12.40 0.79
CA LYS A 12 24.91 -11.34 0.98
C LYS A 12 23.99 -11.61 2.17
N ALA A 13 23.55 -12.85 2.35
CA ALA A 13 22.77 -13.25 3.52
C ALA A 13 23.60 -13.06 4.81
N LEU A 14 24.88 -13.45 4.81
CA LEU A 14 25.78 -13.22 5.93
C LEU A 14 26.02 -11.73 6.21
N LEU A 15 26.08 -10.88 5.17
CA LEU A 15 26.16 -9.44 5.32
C LEU A 15 24.91 -8.89 6.00
N SER A 16 23.71 -9.25 5.51
CA SER A 16 22.45 -8.85 6.11
C SER A 16 22.35 -9.29 7.57
N GLU A 17 22.73 -10.53 7.87
CA GLU A 17 22.77 -11.04 9.24
C GLU A 17 23.76 -10.25 10.12
N ARG A 18 24.95 -9.92 9.61
CA ARG A 18 25.96 -9.10 10.31
C ARG A 18 25.42 -7.71 10.63
N ILE A 19 24.80 -7.03 9.67
CA ILE A 19 24.24 -5.69 9.87
C ILE A 19 23.08 -5.73 10.87
N ASN A 20 22.23 -6.75 10.83
CA ASN A 20 21.17 -6.94 11.82
C ASN A 20 21.72 -7.17 13.24
N LYS A 21 22.75 -8.01 13.37
CA LYS A 21 23.44 -8.22 14.66
C LYS A 21 24.08 -6.94 15.17
N LEU A 22 24.71 -6.17 14.29
CA LEU A 22 25.31 -4.88 14.64
C LEU A 22 24.25 -3.88 15.10
N ALA A 23 23.15 -3.72 14.36
CA ALA A 23 22.04 -2.85 14.74
C ALA A 23 21.43 -3.24 16.09
N LYS A 24 21.30 -4.54 16.35
CA LYS A 24 20.81 -5.06 17.64
C LYS A 24 21.77 -4.74 18.79
N ALA A 25 23.07 -4.92 18.59
CA ALA A 25 24.09 -4.58 19.59
C ALA A 25 24.12 -3.06 19.87
N LEU A 26 23.96 -2.23 18.83
CA LEU A 26 23.89 -0.78 18.97
C LEU A 26 22.64 -0.32 19.74
N SER A 27 21.51 -1.02 19.55
CA SER A 27 20.23 -0.71 20.19
C SER A 27 20.12 -1.21 21.63
N ASP A 28 21.05 -2.04 22.09
CA ASP A 28 20.98 -2.65 23.42
C ASP A 28 21.01 -1.60 24.54
N GLY A 29 20.04 -1.69 25.44
CA GLY A 29 19.81 -0.73 26.53
C GLY A 29 19.18 0.60 26.12
N VAL A 30 18.83 0.81 24.84
CA VAL A 30 18.15 2.01 24.34
C VAL A 30 16.69 1.69 24.00
N TYR A 31 15.79 2.08 24.88
CA TYR A 31 14.36 1.76 24.78
C TYR A 31 13.63 2.62 23.75
N GLU A 32 12.80 2.01 22.90
CA GLU A 32 11.96 2.68 21.88
C GLU A 32 12.77 3.51 20.85
N ARG A 33 14.00 3.07 20.55
CA ARG A 33 14.90 3.71 19.57
C ARG A 33 15.52 2.78 18.55
N GLU A 34 15.11 1.50 18.54
CA GLU A 34 15.69 0.51 17.63
C GLU A 34 15.55 0.94 16.15
N ASN A 35 14.35 1.39 15.75
CA ASN A 35 14.11 1.88 14.38
C ASN A 35 14.96 3.12 14.05
N THR A 36 15.10 4.06 15.00
CA THR A 36 15.96 5.23 14.83
C THR A 36 17.41 4.83 14.63
N ILE A 37 17.94 3.92 15.44
CA ILE A 37 19.33 3.44 15.35
C ILE A 37 19.56 2.71 14.03
N LYS A 38 18.63 1.84 13.61
CA LYS A 38 18.66 1.14 12.32
C LYS A 38 18.70 2.12 11.14
N LEU A 39 17.83 3.13 11.14
CA LEU A 39 17.80 4.16 10.09
C LEU A 39 19.09 5.00 10.09
N CYS A 40 19.61 5.40 11.25
CA CYS A 40 20.86 6.13 11.33
C CYS A 40 22.05 5.27 10.86
N LEU A 41 22.08 3.97 11.20
CA LEU A 41 23.09 3.04 10.70
C LEU A 41 23.01 2.91 9.18
N LEU A 42 21.82 2.70 8.62
CA LEU A 42 21.61 2.66 7.17
C LEU A 42 22.07 3.97 6.49
N THR A 43 21.73 5.11 7.08
CA THR A 43 22.13 6.43 6.60
C THR A 43 23.65 6.59 6.59
N ALA A 44 24.32 6.14 7.65
CA ALA A 44 25.78 6.13 7.76
C ALA A 44 26.41 5.25 6.70
N LEU A 45 25.85 4.05 6.50
CA LEU A 45 26.27 3.10 5.47
C LEU A 45 26.01 3.62 4.04
N ALA A 46 25.04 4.52 3.85
CA ALA A 46 24.81 5.21 2.57
C ALA A 46 25.72 6.43 2.37
N GLY A 47 26.45 6.87 3.41
CA GLY A 47 27.27 8.09 3.39
C GLY A 47 26.47 9.40 3.46
N GLU A 48 25.21 9.32 3.88
CA GLU A 48 24.26 10.43 3.94
C GLU A 48 24.15 10.99 5.37
N SER A 49 23.33 12.02 5.54
CA SER A 49 23.14 12.74 6.80
C SER A 49 21.75 12.52 7.39
N VAL A 50 21.67 12.61 8.72
CA VAL A 50 20.43 12.49 9.49
C VAL A 50 20.20 13.73 10.37
N PHE A 51 18.94 14.13 10.47
CA PHE A 51 18.46 15.16 11.38
C PHE A 51 17.50 14.55 12.40
N LEU A 52 17.78 14.79 13.68
CA LEU A 52 16.97 14.33 14.81
C LEU A 52 16.21 15.51 15.42
N LEU A 53 14.90 15.54 15.19
CA LEU A 53 13.99 16.51 15.79
C LEU A 53 13.36 15.90 17.06
N GLY A 54 13.32 16.65 18.15
CA GLY A 54 12.58 16.25 19.35
C GLY A 54 13.01 17.02 20.58
N PRO A 55 12.30 16.91 21.72
CA PRO A 55 12.62 17.67 22.92
C PRO A 55 14.01 17.33 23.51
N PRO A 56 14.59 18.21 24.36
CA PRO A 56 15.84 17.92 25.03
C PRO A 56 15.69 16.75 26.01
N GLY A 57 16.79 16.01 26.24
CA GLY A 57 16.83 14.91 27.22
C GLY A 57 16.29 13.55 26.74
N ILE A 58 16.05 13.37 25.44
CA ILE A 58 15.54 12.11 24.85
C ILE A 58 16.63 11.18 24.28
N ALA A 59 17.88 11.36 24.71
CA ALA A 59 19.04 10.57 24.32
C ALA A 59 19.47 10.70 22.83
N LYS A 60 19.29 11.88 22.21
CA LYS A 60 19.76 12.15 20.82
C LYS A 60 21.28 12.01 20.69
N SER A 61 22.04 12.58 21.64
CA SER A 61 23.50 12.45 21.67
C SER A 61 23.97 11.00 21.91
N LEU A 62 23.21 10.22 22.69
CA LEU A 62 23.49 8.80 22.90
C LEU A 62 23.43 8.00 21.59
N ILE A 63 22.44 8.26 20.73
CA ILE A 63 22.31 7.59 19.43
C ILE A 63 23.57 7.83 18.58
N ALA A 64 24.04 9.08 18.52
CA ALA A 64 25.27 9.41 17.80
C ALA A 64 26.49 8.69 18.40
N LYS A 65 26.62 8.68 19.73
CA LYS A 65 27.72 7.99 20.43
C LYS A 65 27.74 6.48 20.17
N ARG A 66 26.56 5.87 20.13
CA ARG A 66 26.41 4.45 19.81
C ARG A 66 26.87 4.17 18.38
N LEU A 67 26.48 4.99 17.41
CA LEU A 67 26.85 4.80 16.00
C LEU A 67 28.34 4.88 15.71
N ILE A 68 29.14 5.58 16.54
CA ILE A 68 30.60 5.54 16.45
C ILE A 68 31.11 4.11 16.57
N GLN A 69 30.57 3.36 17.52
CA GLN A 69 30.98 1.98 17.80
C GLN A 69 30.65 1.02 16.63
N ALA A 70 29.85 1.45 15.66
CA ALA A 70 29.59 0.68 14.46
C ALA A 70 30.82 0.56 13.54
N PHE A 71 31.80 1.45 13.68
CA PHE A 71 32.97 1.54 12.81
C PHE A 71 34.28 1.33 13.57
N ASP A 72 35.18 0.56 13.00
CA ASP A 72 36.51 0.36 13.59
C ASP A 72 37.37 1.62 13.43
N ASN A 73 38.09 1.99 14.50
CA ASN A 73 39.03 3.12 14.54
C ASN A 73 38.45 4.44 14.04
N SER A 74 37.16 4.70 14.31
CA SER A 74 36.50 5.91 13.82
C SER A 74 36.81 7.13 14.69
N SER A 75 37.16 8.24 14.04
CA SER A 75 37.23 9.56 14.67
C SER A 75 35.83 10.13 14.88
N TYR A 76 35.56 10.61 16.10
CA TYR A 76 34.31 11.23 16.50
C TYR A 76 34.49 12.70 16.85
N PHE A 77 33.57 13.53 16.39
CA PHE A 77 33.48 14.93 16.77
C PHE A 77 32.07 15.24 17.31
N GLU A 78 32.01 15.77 18.52
CA GLU A 78 30.79 16.22 19.20
C GLU A 78 30.89 17.71 19.49
N TYR A 79 29.86 18.47 19.13
CA TYR A 79 29.80 19.88 19.45
C TYR A 79 28.37 20.36 19.66
N LEU A 80 28.15 21.13 20.74
CA LEU A 80 26.90 21.82 21.02
C LEU A 80 26.96 23.23 20.44
N MET A 81 26.11 23.50 19.45
CA MET A 81 26.08 24.80 18.78
C MET A 81 25.41 25.85 19.66
N THR A 82 26.05 27.02 19.71
CA THR A 82 25.54 28.22 20.37
C THR A 82 25.63 29.40 19.43
N ARG A 83 24.90 30.48 19.74
CA ARG A 83 24.96 31.73 18.97
C ARG A 83 26.35 32.39 18.96
N PHE A 84 27.23 31.98 19.87
CA PHE A 84 28.59 32.49 20.01
C PHE A 84 29.64 31.52 19.48
N SER A 85 29.22 30.35 18.98
CA SER A 85 30.16 29.35 18.48
C SER A 85 30.94 29.89 17.29
N THR A 86 32.24 29.65 17.31
CA THR A 86 33.17 30.17 16.31
C THR A 86 33.65 29.08 15.35
N PRO A 87 34.04 29.41 14.11
CA PRO A 87 34.64 28.45 13.20
C PRO A 87 35.89 27.75 13.76
N GLU A 88 36.64 28.41 14.65
CA GLU A 88 37.82 27.83 15.32
C GLU A 88 37.48 26.63 16.19
N GLU A 89 36.33 26.66 16.88
CA GLU A 89 35.89 25.57 17.77
C GLU A 89 35.40 24.35 16.98
N VAL A 90 34.88 24.57 15.77
CA VAL A 90 34.27 23.51 14.95
C VAL A 90 35.27 22.92 13.95
N PHE A 91 36.05 23.78 13.27
CA PHE A 91 36.95 23.37 12.19
C PHE A 91 38.43 23.41 12.59
N GLY A 92 38.73 23.83 13.81
CA GLY A 92 40.08 23.92 14.35
C GLY A 92 40.65 25.34 14.32
N PRO A 93 41.51 25.69 15.29
CA PRO A 93 42.10 27.03 15.41
C PRO A 93 43.10 27.30 14.29
N LEU A 94 43.35 28.58 14.01
CA LEU A 94 44.41 28.98 13.07
C LEU A 94 45.80 28.69 13.64
N SER A 95 46.69 28.18 12.80
CA SER A 95 48.10 27.99 13.13
C SER A 95 48.82 29.34 13.17
N ILE A 96 49.19 29.78 14.37
CA ILE A 96 49.95 31.02 14.57
C ILE A 96 51.33 30.94 13.90
N GLN A 97 51.93 29.74 13.86
CA GLN A 97 53.22 29.50 13.20
C GLN A 97 53.12 29.72 11.68
N GLU A 98 52.15 29.09 11.03
CA GLU A 98 51.96 29.24 9.58
C GLU A 98 51.58 30.67 9.18
N LEU A 99 50.81 31.36 10.02
CA LEU A 99 50.46 32.75 9.80
C LEU A 99 51.68 33.67 9.95
N LYS A 100 52.54 33.44 10.95
CA LYS A 100 53.70 34.28 11.25
C LYS A 100 54.87 34.03 10.30
N ASP A 101 55.16 32.78 10.00
CA ASP A 101 56.37 32.39 9.28
C ASP A 101 56.15 32.35 7.76
N ASN A 102 54.94 31.97 7.31
CA ASN A 102 54.61 31.79 5.90
C ASN A 102 53.48 32.72 5.38
N GLY A 103 52.84 33.51 6.25
CA GLY A 103 51.71 34.37 5.87
C GLY A 103 50.46 33.61 5.44
N ARG A 104 50.33 32.33 5.80
CA ARG A 104 49.22 31.45 5.36
C ARG A 104 48.17 31.27 6.44
N TYR A 105 46.90 31.33 6.04
CA TYR A 105 45.75 31.08 6.91
C TYR A 105 45.42 29.57 6.94
N VAL A 106 46.24 28.80 7.65
CA VAL A 106 46.08 27.34 7.82
C VAL A 106 45.47 27.04 9.19
N ARG A 107 44.47 26.15 9.24
CA ARG A 107 43.83 25.65 10.46
C ARG A 107 44.43 24.32 10.90
N LEU A 108 44.49 24.11 12.22
CA LEU A 108 44.85 22.86 12.86
C LEU A 108 43.61 21.97 12.98
N THR A 109 43.39 21.11 11.99
CA THR A 109 42.13 20.34 11.81
C THR A 109 42.08 19.01 12.57
N GLN A 110 43.19 18.60 13.19
CA GLN A 110 43.29 17.32 13.91
C GLN A 110 42.40 17.31 15.15
N GLY A 111 41.51 16.32 15.24
CA GLY A 111 40.52 16.21 16.34
C GLY A 111 39.26 17.07 16.14
N TYR A 112 39.15 17.78 15.03
CA TYR A 112 38.00 18.60 14.66
C TYR A 112 37.21 17.99 13.51
N LEU A 113 36.08 18.63 13.17
CA LEU A 113 35.15 18.17 12.13
C LEU A 113 35.83 17.73 10.81
N PRO A 114 36.81 18.45 10.24
CA PRO A 114 37.39 18.08 8.94
C PRO A 114 38.10 16.72 8.90
N THR A 115 38.50 16.18 10.07
CA THR A 115 39.19 14.87 10.18
C THR A 115 38.29 13.79 10.80
N ALA A 116 37.04 14.11 11.15
CA ALA A 116 36.10 13.22 11.79
C ALA A 116 35.33 12.35 10.78
N GLN A 117 35.13 11.07 11.11
CA GLN A 117 34.30 10.16 10.33
C GLN A 117 32.82 10.21 10.75
N VAL A 118 32.57 10.39 12.04
CA VAL A 118 31.23 10.57 12.62
C VAL A 118 31.17 11.92 13.31
N VAL A 119 30.21 12.74 12.89
CA VAL A 119 30.04 14.11 13.39
C VAL A 119 28.66 14.24 14.03
N PHE A 120 28.61 14.72 15.27
CA PHE A 120 27.38 15.07 15.97
C PHE A 120 27.34 16.55 16.30
N LEU A 121 26.35 17.26 15.74
CA LEU A 121 26.10 18.68 15.98
C LEU A 121 24.74 18.85 16.66
N ASP A 122 24.75 19.22 17.94
CA ASP A 122 23.52 19.50 18.68
C ASP A 122 23.14 20.98 18.59
N GLU A 123 21.84 21.28 18.62
CA GLU A 123 21.28 22.63 18.46
C GLU A 123 21.73 23.35 17.16
N ILE A 124 21.77 22.62 16.04
CA ILE A 124 22.39 23.07 14.78
C ILE A 124 21.90 24.44 14.27
N TRP A 125 20.64 24.80 14.54
CA TRP A 125 20.04 26.07 14.10
C TRP A 125 20.54 27.30 14.88
N LYS A 126 21.26 27.10 15.99
CA LYS A 126 21.87 28.19 16.76
C LYS A 126 23.24 28.61 16.24
N ALA A 127 23.80 27.88 15.26
CA ALA A 127 25.11 28.17 14.69
C ALA A 127 25.14 29.48 13.88
N GLY A 128 26.27 30.18 13.90
CA GLY A 128 26.46 31.40 13.10
C GLY A 128 26.59 31.13 11.59
N PRO A 129 26.28 32.12 10.72
CA PRO A 129 26.29 31.94 9.25
C PRO A 129 27.61 31.42 8.67
N ALA A 130 28.75 31.79 9.26
CA ALA A 130 30.07 31.34 8.81
C ALA A 130 30.26 29.81 8.97
N ILE A 131 29.74 29.24 10.06
CA ILE A 131 29.78 27.80 10.31
C ILE A 131 28.88 27.09 9.31
N LEU A 132 27.66 27.59 9.14
CA LEU A 132 26.64 26.99 8.28
C LEU A 132 27.07 26.95 6.82
N ASN A 133 27.62 28.05 6.29
CA ASN A 133 28.13 28.10 4.92
C ASN A 133 29.27 27.09 4.69
N THR A 134 30.16 26.94 5.67
CA THR A 134 31.24 25.95 5.60
C THR A 134 30.69 24.52 5.67
N LEU A 135 29.68 24.27 6.52
CA LEU A 135 29.00 22.99 6.61
C LEU A 135 28.30 22.62 5.29
N LEU A 136 27.75 23.57 4.54
CA LEU A 136 27.15 23.30 3.22
C LEU A 136 28.16 22.65 2.27
N THR A 137 29.39 23.19 2.21
CA THR A 137 30.48 22.63 1.40
C THR A 137 30.88 21.25 1.91
N VAL A 138 31.06 21.10 3.23
CA VAL A 138 31.47 19.81 3.82
C VAL A 138 30.42 18.71 3.61
N VAL A 139 29.13 19.03 3.73
CA VAL A 139 28.04 18.05 3.54
C VAL A 139 27.87 17.67 2.06
N ASN A 140 28.03 18.62 1.15
CA ASN A 140 27.77 18.41 -0.28
C ASN A 140 28.98 17.82 -1.02
N GLU A 141 30.14 18.45 -0.85
CA GLU A 141 31.35 18.11 -1.61
C GLU A 141 32.27 17.14 -0.84
N LYS A 142 32.02 16.96 0.48
CA LYS A 142 32.92 16.21 1.37
C LYS A 142 34.35 16.75 1.31
N THR A 143 34.47 18.07 1.16
CA THR A 143 35.74 18.81 1.13
C THR A 143 35.73 19.97 2.12
N PHE A 144 36.91 20.36 2.56
CA PHE A 144 37.14 21.49 3.44
C PHE A 144 38.26 22.34 2.87
N LYS A 145 38.02 23.65 2.74
CA LYS A 145 39.03 24.60 2.25
C LYS A 145 39.87 25.09 3.44
N ASN A 146 41.11 24.62 3.51
CA ASN A 146 42.07 25.00 4.54
C ASN A 146 43.11 25.98 3.96
N GLY A 147 42.81 27.28 4.06
CA GLY A 147 43.63 28.31 3.43
C GLY A 147 43.56 28.24 1.90
N SER A 148 44.68 27.91 1.26
CA SER A 148 44.76 27.70 -0.20
C SER A 148 44.36 26.30 -0.64
N ASP A 149 44.44 25.32 0.27
CA ASP A 149 44.37 23.91 -0.08
C ASP A 149 42.96 23.36 0.19
N ILE A 150 42.56 22.36 -0.61
CA ILE A 150 41.27 21.68 -0.45
C ILE A 150 41.55 20.27 0.06
N GLU A 151 41.10 19.99 1.27
CA GLU A 151 41.25 18.71 1.94
C GLU A 151 39.95 17.90 1.83
N ARG A 152 40.06 16.57 1.68
CA ARG A 152 38.89 15.69 1.66
C ARG A 152 38.49 15.31 3.08
N VAL A 153 37.22 15.48 3.41
CA VAL A 153 36.66 15.14 4.71
C VAL A 153 36.19 13.67 4.69
N PRO A 154 36.69 12.79 5.58
CA PRO A 154 36.35 11.36 5.61
C PRO A 154 34.97 11.08 6.25
N MET A 155 34.07 12.07 6.26
CA MET A 155 32.80 12.03 6.97
C MET A 155 31.83 11.00 6.36
N ARG A 156 31.60 9.92 7.10
CA ARG A 156 30.66 8.84 6.80
C ARG A 156 29.24 9.20 7.25
N LEU A 157 29.12 9.81 8.43
CA LEU A 157 27.83 10.19 9.00
C LEU A 157 27.88 11.60 9.61
N LEU A 158 26.90 12.41 9.25
CA LEU A 158 26.56 13.63 9.98
C LEU A 158 25.21 13.41 10.67
N VAL A 159 25.21 13.48 12.00
CA VAL A 159 24.00 13.52 12.82
C VAL A 159 23.85 14.95 13.34
N SER A 160 22.79 15.62 12.93
CA SER A 160 22.40 16.91 13.50
C SER A 160 21.17 16.73 14.38
N ALA A 161 21.08 17.48 15.47
CA ALA A 161 19.94 17.47 16.37
C ALA A 161 19.47 18.88 16.65
N SER A 162 18.17 19.03 16.88
CA SER A 162 17.56 20.26 17.35
C SER A 162 16.24 19.97 18.06
N ASN A 163 15.77 20.93 18.86
CA ASN A 163 14.43 20.90 19.43
C ASN A 163 13.43 21.74 18.60
N GLU A 164 13.95 22.59 17.70
CA GLU A 164 13.21 23.49 16.82
C GLU A 164 13.58 23.25 15.35
N LEU A 165 12.72 23.69 14.45
CA LEU A 165 13.00 23.80 13.02
C LEU A 165 13.66 25.16 12.71
N PRO A 166 14.37 25.30 11.58
CA PRO A 166 14.93 26.60 11.21
C PRO A 166 13.81 27.59 10.92
N ASP A 167 14.04 28.87 11.23
CA ASP A 167 13.12 29.95 10.83
C ASP A 167 13.08 30.07 9.28
N GLU A 168 11.93 30.34 8.68
CA GLU A 168 11.73 30.40 7.22
C GLU A 168 12.70 31.39 6.53
N ASP A 169 12.91 32.58 7.11
CA ASP A 169 13.79 33.61 6.53
C ASP A 169 15.28 33.47 6.89
N SER A 170 15.68 32.39 7.57
CA SER A 170 17.04 32.24 8.09
C SER A 170 18.09 31.82 7.06
N GLY A 171 17.65 31.39 5.86
CA GLY A 171 18.52 30.78 4.84
C GLY A 171 19.07 29.41 5.22
N LEU A 172 18.63 28.84 6.35
CA LEU A 172 19.04 27.54 6.87
C LEU A 172 18.35 26.37 6.15
N GLU A 173 17.29 26.64 5.39
CA GLU A 173 16.58 25.69 4.55
C GLU A 173 17.50 24.94 3.60
N ALA A 174 18.52 25.64 3.08
CA ALA A 174 19.53 25.05 2.22
C ALA A 174 20.29 23.92 2.94
N LEU A 175 20.63 24.09 4.22
CA LEU A 175 21.28 23.05 5.02
C LEU A 175 20.28 21.96 5.39
N TYR A 176 19.04 22.35 5.73
CA TYR A 176 17.98 21.40 6.08
C TYR A 176 17.61 20.46 4.94
N ASP A 177 17.53 20.95 3.69
CA ASP A 177 17.30 20.13 2.50
C ASP A 177 18.46 19.15 2.24
N ARG A 178 19.67 19.47 2.73
CA ARG A 178 20.83 18.57 2.60
C ARG A 178 20.87 17.47 3.67
N MET A 179 20.02 17.55 4.70
CA MET A 179 19.79 16.48 5.67
C MET A 179 18.75 15.51 5.08
N LEU A 180 19.22 14.37 4.57
CA LEU A 180 18.35 13.44 3.83
C LEU A 180 17.29 12.83 4.75
N VAL A 181 17.75 12.12 5.79
CA VAL A 181 16.86 11.41 6.71
C VAL A 181 16.50 12.32 7.86
N ARG A 182 15.22 12.45 8.15
CA ARG A 182 14.64 13.28 9.20
C ARG A 182 13.80 12.38 10.09
N ILE A 183 14.16 12.34 11.37
CA ILE A 183 13.52 11.47 12.34
C ILE A 183 12.97 12.32 13.48
N PHE A 184 11.67 12.21 13.69
CA PHE A 184 11.03 12.75 14.89
C PHE A 184 11.19 11.76 16.04
N VAL A 185 11.90 12.17 17.09
CA VAL A 185 12.19 11.36 18.27
C VAL A 185 11.29 11.82 19.41
N ASN A 186 10.38 10.94 19.84
CA ASN A 186 9.42 11.24 20.92
C ASN A 186 9.83 10.60 22.25
N ARG A 187 9.30 11.06 23.39
CA ARG A 187 9.55 10.46 24.73
C ARG A 187 9.12 8.99 24.77
N ILE A 188 9.68 8.23 25.71
CA ILE A 188 9.28 6.83 25.95
C ILE A 188 7.80 6.79 26.32
N GLN A 189 7.01 6.00 25.58
CA GLN A 189 5.56 5.89 25.77
C GLN A 189 5.17 4.63 26.56
N ASN A 190 5.88 3.51 26.37
CA ASN A 190 5.54 2.25 27.01
C ASN A 190 6.00 2.24 28.48
N LYS A 191 5.05 1.93 29.38
CA LYS A 191 5.28 1.85 30.83
C LYS A 191 6.41 0.88 31.24
N GLN A 192 6.51 -0.28 30.58
CA GLN A 192 7.53 -1.29 30.89
C GLN A 192 8.92 -0.83 30.46
N ASN A 193 9.02 -0.23 29.27
CA ASN A 193 10.25 0.37 28.77
C ASN A 193 10.71 1.51 29.69
N PHE A 194 9.78 2.38 30.10
CA PHE A 194 10.06 3.46 31.03
C PHE A 194 10.57 2.95 32.39
N LYS A 195 9.91 1.92 32.95
CA LYS A 195 10.37 1.28 34.19
C LYS A 195 11.78 0.70 34.03
N SER A 196 12.05 0.03 32.90
CA SER A 196 13.34 -0.61 32.65
C SER A 196 14.47 0.42 32.50
N MET A 197 14.20 1.53 31.79
CA MET A 197 15.11 2.67 31.69
C MET A 197 15.48 3.22 33.08
N LEU A 198 14.51 3.39 33.98
CA LEU A 198 14.74 3.92 35.32
C LEU A 198 15.45 2.95 36.28
N THR A 199 15.27 1.65 36.10
CA THR A 199 15.74 0.62 37.06
C THR A 199 17.06 -0.04 36.66
N VAL A 200 17.28 -0.26 35.36
CA VAL A 200 18.49 -0.88 34.83
C VAL A 200 19.51 0.19 34.41
N GLY A 201 19.03 1.39 34.04
CA GLY A 201 19.85 2.44 33.44
C GLY A 201 20.18 2.15 31.97
N THR A 202 20.93 3.06 31.36
CA THR A 202 21.38 2.95 29.97
C THR A 202 22.88 3.24 29.92
N ALA A 203 23.68 2.24 29.53
CA ALA A 203 25.10 2.43 29.29
C ALA A 203 25.31 3.46 28.18
N GLN A 204 26.35 4.29 28.27
CA GLN A 204 26.63 5.26 27.19
C GLN A 204 27.19 4.58 25.95
N GLU A 205 28.10 3.63 26.13
CA GLU A 205 28.75 2.90 25.05
C GLU A 205 28.06 1.56 24.78
N ALA A 206 27.94 1.20 23.50
CA ALA A 206 27.53 -0.14 23.10
C ALA A 206 28.71 -1.08 23.20
N GLN A 207 28.49 -2.27 23.76
CA GLN A 207 29.46 -3.36 23.63
C GLN A 207 29.23 -4.05 22.29
N ILE A 208 30.09 -3.79 21.32
CA ILE A 208 30.01 -4.41 20.00
C ILE A 208 30.84 -5.69 20.00
N PRO A 209 30.23 -6.86 19.72
CA PRO A 209 30.96 -8.11 19.56
C PRO A 209 32.08 -8.01 18.53
N ALA A 210 33.21 -8.67 18.81
CA ALA A 210 34.37 -8.68 17.93
C ALA A 210 33.99 -9.17 16.51
N GLY A 211 34.44 -8.45 15.48
CA GLY A 211 34.18 -8.77 14.08
C GLY A 211 32.85 -8.24 13.51
N LEU A 212 32.00 -7.58 14.31
CA LEU A 212 30.80 -6.91 13.78
C LEU A 212 31.06 -5.50 13.29
N ALA A 213 31.96 -4.76 13.93
CA ALA A 213 32.33 -3.40 13.56
C ALA A 213 32.83 -3.33 12.11
N ILE A 214 32.54 -2.22 11.44
CA ILE A 214 32.77 -2.03 10.01
C ILE A 214 34.13 -1.39 9.80
N THR A 215 34.98 -2.05 9.01
CA THR A 215 36.31 -1.53 8.68
C THR A 215 36.25 -0.45 7.59
N ASP A 216 37.29 0.37 7.49
CA ASP A 216 37.37 1.42 6.46
C ASP A 216 37.40 0.84 5.03
N GLU A 217 38.10 -0.27 4.83
CA GLU A 217 38.17 -0.95 3.53
C GLU A 217 36.79 -1.48 3.10
N GLU A 218 36.07 -2.15 4.01
CA GLU A 218 34.72 -2.64 3.77
C GLU A 218 33.77 -1.51 3.40
N TYR A 219 33.79 -0.41 4.17
CA TYR A 219 32.92 0.74 3.91
C TYR A 219 33.11 1.30 2.50
N HIS A 220 34.36 1.55 2.09
CA HIS A 220 34.66 2.07 0.76
C HIS A 220 34.36 1.06 -0.36
N GLN A 221 34.52 -0.24 -0.09
CA GLN A 221 34.12 -1.29 -1.02
C GLN A 221 32.60 -1.31 -1.22
N TRP A 222 31.82 -1.21 -0.14
CA TRP A 222 30.37 -1.17 -0.21
C TRP A 222 29.87 0.07 -0.93
N GLN A 223 30.44 1.26 -0.68
CA GLN A 223 30.07 2.47 -1.44
C GLN A 223 30.15 2.24 -2.97
N LYS A 224 31.23 1.62 -3.45
CA LYS A 224 31.39 1.29 -4.88
C LYS A 224 30.42 0.23 -5.39
N GLN A 225 29.94 -0.66 -4.52
CA GLN A 225 28.95 -1.67 -4.86
C GLN A 225 27.54 -1.06 -4.91
N LEU A 226 27.21 -0.16 -3.99
CA LEU A 226 25.95 0.60 -3.99
C LEU A 226 25.75 1.38 -5.28
N ASP A 227 26.80 2.00 -5.81
CA ASP A 227 26.73 2.76 -7.07
C ASP A 227 26.37 1.88 -8.28
N LYS A 228 26.60 0.56 -8.20
CA LYS A 228 26.29 -0.40 -9.28
C LYS A 228 24.87 -0.95 -9.22
N LEU A 229 24.15 -0.81 -8.11
CA LEU A 229 22.75 -1.22 -8.06
C LEU A 229 21.93 -0.32 -8.99
N GLU A 230 21.09 -0.93 -9.81
CA GLU A 230 20.20 -0.24 -10.72
C GLU A 230 18.81 -0.11 -10.10
N LEU A 231 18.11 0.96 -10.49
CA LEU A 231 16.70 1.12 -10.21
C LEU A 231 15.97 0.54 -11.43
N THR A 232 15.35 -0.63 -11.26
CA THR A 232 14.57 -1.29 -12.32
C THR A 232 13.36 -0.44 -12.71
N ASP A 233 12.91 -0.55 -13.96
CA ASP A 233 11.73 0.18 -14.46
C ASP A 233 10.47 -0.06 -13.60
N ASP A 234 10.22 -1.29 -13.16
CA ASP A 234 9.07 -1.65 -12.29
C ASP A 234 9.04 -0.79 -11.01
N VAL A 235 10.18 -0.70 -10.32
CA VAL A 235 10.31 0.10 -9.10
C VAL A 235 10.35 1.60 -9.39
N PHE A 236 10.88 2.02 -10.55
CA PHE A 236 10.82 3.42 -10.95
C PHE A 236 9.37 3.89 -11.14
N GLU A 237 8.51 3.10 -11.79
CA GLU A 237 7.09 3.43 -11.94
C GLU A 237 6.41 3.56 -10.57
N LYS A 238 6.74 2.66 -9.63
CA LYS A 238 6.26 2.76 -8.23
C LYS A 238 6.76 4.00 -7.51
N LEU A 239 8.03 4.35 -7.69
CA LEU A 239 8.62 5.56 -7.13
C LEU A 239 7.96 6.82 -7.72
N TYR A 240 7.72 6.83 -9.03
CA TYR A 240 7.08 7.94 -9.73
C TYR A 240 5.62 8.10 -9.34
N GLN A 241 4.89 6.99 -9.17
CA GLN A 241 3.54 6.98 -8.63
C GLN A 241 3.51 7.60 -7.21
N LEU A 242 4.43 7.19 -6.33
CA LEU A 242 4.54 7.77 -4.99
C LEU A 242 4.86 9.28 -5.05
N LYS A 243 5.77 9.70 -5.94
CA LYS A 243 6.07 11.12 -6.17
C LYS A 243 4.80 11.90 -6.55
N ASN A 244 3.99 11.39 -7.48
CA ASN A 244 2.75 12.05 -7.89
C ASN A 244 1.75 12.14 -6.73
N MET A 245 1.59 11.06 -5.94
CA MET A 245 0.71 11.07 -4.76
C MET A 245 1.12 12.14 -3.74
N VAL A 246 2.43 12.31 -3.49
CA VAL A 246 2.94 13.36 -2.61
C VAL A 246 2.67 14.75 -3.20
N GLU A 247 2.93 14.96 -4.49
CA GLU A 247 2.70 16.24 -5.17
C GLU A 247 1.21 16.62 -5.26
N GLU A 248 0.30 15.66 -5.40
CA GLU A 248 -1.15 15.89 -5.40
C GLU A 248 -1.64 16.31 -4.02
N ARG A 249 -1.24 15.59 -2.96
CA ARG A 249 -1.63 15.93 -1.57
C ARG A 249 -1.07 17.28 -1.12
N SER A 250 0.09 17.68 -1.64
CA SER A 250 0.64 19.02 -1.42
C SER A 250 -0.22 20.12 -2.04
N LYS A 251 -0.96 19.85 -3.13
CA LYS A 251 -1.81 20.85 -3.81
C LYS A 251 -3.19 20.97 -3.17
N ASP A 252 -3.76 19.86 -2.68
CA ASP A 252 -5.08 19.83 -2.04
C ASP A 252 -5.10 20.51 -0.68
N SER A 253 -3.93 20.58 -0.03
CA SER A 253 -3.72 21.29 1.24
C SER A 253 -3.70 22.81 1.02
N SER A 254 -4.84 23.37 0.62
CA SER A 254 -5.11 24.77 0.28
C SER A 254 -4.93 25.80 1.41
N SER A 255 -4.39 25.40 2.56
CA SER A 255 -3.83 26.33 3.54
C SER A 255 -2.43 26.74 3.09
N SER A 256 -2.23 28.04 2.85
CA SER A 256 -1.05 28.69 2.26
C SER A 256 0.31 28.40 2.88
N ASP A 257 0.38 27.65 3.98
CA ASP A 257 1.56 27.55 4.84
C ASP A 257 2.20 26.15 4.84
N LEU A 258 1.65 25.19 4.08
CA LEU A 258 2.21 23.83 3.96
C LEU A 258 3.06 23.67 2.70
N GLU A 259 4.29 24.19 2.75
CA GLU A 259 5.26 23.99 1.66
C GLU A 259 5.87 22.56 1.72
N MET A 260 5.13 21.58 1.21
CA MET A 260 5.61 20.21 1.02
C MET A 260 6.37 20.06 -0.31
N TYR A 261 7.32 20.96 -0.56
CA TYR A 261 8.21 20.86 -1.71
C TYR A 261 9.32 19.83 -1.46
N VAL A 262 9.45 18.87 -2.38
CA VAL A 262 10.54 17.89 -2.39
C VAL A 262 11.41 18.13 -3.62
N SER A 263 12.67 18.49 -3.40
CA SER A 263 13.61 18.77 -4.49
C SER A 263 14.05 17.51 -5.25
N ASP A 264 14.39 17.65 -6.55
CA ASP A 264 14.98 16.56 -7.35
C ASP A 264 16.25 15.99 -6.71
N ARG A 265 17.02 16.85 -6.03
CA ARG A 265 18.21 16.47 -5.26
C ARG A 265 17.85 15.48 -4.15
N ARG A 266 16.77 15.73 -3.42
CA ARG A 266 16.29 14.86 -2.34
C ARG A 266 15.87 13.50 -2.89
N TRP A 267 15.15 13.46 -4.00
CA TRP A 267 14.82 12.20 -4.70
C TRP A 267 16.07 11.42 -5.13
N LYS A 268 17.07 12.10 -5.71
CA LYS A 268 18.33 11.46 -6.13
C LYS A 268 19.09 10.86 -4.94
N LYS A 269 19.19 11.59 -3.82
CA LYS A 269 19.83 11.10 -2.59
C LYS A 269 19.04 9.98 -1.94
N ALA A 270 17.71 10.10 -1.92
CA ALA A 270 16.82 9.06 -1.42
C ALA A 270 17.00 7.75 -2.19
N ALA A 271 17.13 7.80 -3.52
CA ALA A 271 17.46 6.62 -4.32
C ALA A 271 18.76 5.92 -3.88
N LYS A 272 19.78 6.67 -3.43
CA LYS A 272 21.01 6.09 -2.86
C LYS A 272 20.74 5.35 -1.55
N LEU A 273 19.87 5.90 -0.68
CA LEU A 273 19.43 5.24 0.55
C LEU A 273 18.64 3.95 0.25
N LEU A 274 17.79 3.96 -0.76
CA LEU A 274 17.05 2.77 -1.22
C LEU A 274 18.00 1.67 -1.72
N LYS A 275 19.04 2.03 -2.49
CA LYS A 275 20.09 1.09 -2.91
C LYS A 275 20.83 0.49 -1.71
N ALA A 276 21.15 1.32 -0.71
CA ALA A 276 21.75 0.85 0.53
C ALA A 276 20.83 -0.15 1.26
N SER A 277 19.54 0.15 1.36
CA SER A 277 18.56 -0.74 1.98
C SER A 277 18.53 -2.11 1.29
N ALA A 278 18.42 -2.13 -0.04
CA ALA A 278 18.43 -3.37 -0.81
C ALA A 278 19.73 -4.18 -0.56
N PHE A 279 20.88 -3.53 -0.70
CA PHE A 279 22.19 -4.16 -0.55
C PHE A 279 22.41 -4.76 0.86
N PHE A 280 22.08 -4.01 1.91
CA PHE A 280 22.26 -4.47 3.30
C PHE A 280 21.15 -5.42 3.76
N ASN A 281 20.04 -5.53 3.04
CA ASN A 281 19.10 -6.65 3.16
C ASN A 281 19.57 -7.90 2.36
N GLY A 282 20.71 -7.82 1.66
CA GLY A 282 21.27 -8.93 0.89
C GLY A 282 20.69 -9.09 -0.52
N ARG A 283 20.07 -8.04 -1.06
CA ARG A 283 19.44 -8.01 -2.40
C ARG A 283 20.31 -7.24 -3.41
N ASP A 284 20.20 -7.59 -4.68
CA ASP A 284 20.85 -6.89 -5.81
C ASP A 284 19.95 -5.86 -6.48
N GLU A 285 18.68 -5.83 -6.09
CA GLU A 285 17.64 -5.01 -6.69
C GLU A 285 16.81 -4.39 -5.57
N ILE A 286 16.43 -3.13 -5.79
CA ILE A 286 15.47 -2.42 -4.95
C ILE A 286 14.12 -3.09 -5.13
N ASN A 287 13.33 -3.17 -4.07
CA ASN A 287 11.95 -3.64 -4.14
C ASN A 287 10.99 -2.57 -3.61
N PRO A 288 9.67 -2.75 -3.76
CA PRO A 288 8.71 -1.75 -3.31
C PRO A 288 8.71 -1.48 -1.80
N LEU A 289 9.18 -2.41 -0.95
CA LEU A 289 9.27 -2.18 0.50
C LEU A 289 10.36 -1.17 0.86
N ASP A 290 11.44 -1.07 0.08
CA ASP A 290 12.47 -0.05 0.29
C ASP A 290 11.87 1.36 0.21
N LEU A 291 10.88 1.56 -0.67
CA LEU A 291 10.23 2.86 -0.89
C LEU A 291 9.53 3.39 0.37
N LEU A 292 9.17 2.52 1.31
CA LEU A 292 8.57 2.93 2.58
C LEU A 292 9.53 3.73 3.47
N LEU A 293 10.85 3.59 3.26
CA LEU A 293 11.86 4.40 3.96
C LEU A 293 11.72 5.90 3.67
N LEU A 294 11.10 6.25 2.54
CA LEU A 294 10.90 7.64 2.13
C LEU A 294 9.97 8.41 3.07
N GLN A 295 9.20 7.72 3.92
CA GLN A 295 8.43 8.38 4.98
C GLN A 295 9.31 9.25 5.90
N ASN A 296 10.59 8.89 6.07
CA ASN A 296 11.54 9.65 6.88
C ASN A 296 12.38 10.63 6.04
N CYS A 297 12.11 10.74 4.74
CA CYS A 297 12.89 11.57 3.83
C CYS A 297 12.06 12.71 3.23
N LEU A 298 10.75 12.58 3.08
CA LEU A 298 9.97 13.53 2.26
C LEU A 298 9.34 14.69 3.04
N TRP A 299 9.22 14.60 4.37
CA TRP A 299 8.59 15.63 5.20
C TRP A 299 9.57 16.73 5.62
N ASN A 300 9.10 17.99 5.68
CA ASN A 300 9.87 19.17 6.12
C ASN A 300 9.45 19.65 7.52
N THR A 301 8.15 19.62 7.84
CA THR A 301 7.53 20.06 9.10
C THR A 301 6.75 18.92 9.78
N PRO A 302 6.43 19.01 11.08
CA PRO A 302 5.58 18.02 11.76
C PRO A 302 4.23 17.79 11.09
N GLU A 303 3.64 18.82 10.50
CA GLU A 303 2.37 18.74 9.79
C GLU A 303 2.55 17.96 8.48
N SER A 304 3.59 18.28 7.70
CA SER A 304 3.91 17.51 6.48
C SER A 304 4.32 16.07 6.79
N HIS A 305 4.81 15.78 7.99
CA HIS A 305 5.15 14.42 8.42
C HIS A 305 3.92 13.53 8.51
N GLU A 306 2.80 14.03 9.07
CA GLU A 306 1.54 13.28 9.10
C GLU A 306 1.02 13.01 7.69
N VAL A 307 1.04 14.02 6.82
CA VAL A 307 0.62 13.89 5.41
C VAL A 307 1.47 12.85 4.69
N VAL A 308 2.80 12.96 4.73
CA VAL A 308 3.71 11.99 4.09
C VAL A 308 3.48 10.58 4.62
N HIS A 309 3.26 10.43 5.93
CA HIS A 309 3.00 9.13 6.54
C HIS A 309 1.69 8.51 6.02
N GLU A 310 0.62 9.29 5.88
CA GLU A 310 -0.63 8.85 5.28
C GLU A 310 -0.46 8.45 3.80
N VAL A 311 0.27 9.25 3.02
CA VAL A 311 0.56 8.94 1.61
C VAL A 311 1.35 7.64 1.48
N ILE A 312 2.39 7.45 2.28
CA ILE A 312 3.19 6.22 2.28
C ILE A 312 2.33 5.03 2.69
N ARG A 313 1.44 5.19 3.68
CA ARG A 313 0.52 4.14 4.10
C ARG A 313 -0.47 3.78 2.99
N GLU A 314 -1.07 4.76 2.32
CA GLU A 314 -1.95 4.53 1.18
C GLU A 314 -1.20 3.81 0.05
N PHE A 315 -0.01 4.29 -0.29
CA PHE A 315 0.86 3.67 -1.28
C PHE A 315 1.20 2.21 -0.94
N ALA A 316 1.59 1.94 0.31
CA ALA A 316 1.93 0.60 0.78
C ALA A 316 0.75 -0.38 0.61
N LEU A 317 -0.45 0.05 1.02
CA LEU A 317 -1.63 -0.80 1.06
C LEU A 317 -2.27 -1.04 -0.30
N ARG A 318 -2.11 -0.09 -1.25
CA ARG A 318 -2.81 -0.11 -2.53
C ARG A 318 -1.92 -0.29 -3.75
N TYR A 319 -0.71 0.23 -3.76
CA TYR A 319 0.06 0.40 -5.00
C TYR A 319 1.43 -0.28 -5.00
N ALA A 320 2.05 -0.47 -3.82
CA ALA A 320 3.40 -1.01 -3.71
C ALA A 320 3.58 -2.37 -4.43
N PHE A 321 2.56 -3.23 -4.38
CA PHE A 321 2.56 -4.53 -5.06
C PHE A 321 1.28 -4.71 -5.89
N ASP A 322 0.78 -3.66 -6.56
CA ASP A 322 -0.35 -3.76 -7.51
C ASP A 322 -1.69 -4.19 -6.89
N GLN A 323 -1.87 -4.01 -5.58
CA GLN A 323 -3.08 -4.45 -4.87
C GLN A 323 -4.36 -3.83 -5.46
N ALA A 324 -4.34 -2.53 -5.77
CA ALA A 324 -5.46 -1.81 -6.36
C ALA A 324 -5.76 -2.25 -7.80
N GLU A 325 -4.74 -2.70 -8.56
CA GLU A 325 -4.97 -3.21 -9.91
C GLU A 325 -5.69 -4.56 -9.86
N VAL A 326 -5.30 -5.43 -8.92
CA VAL A 326 -6.02 -6.69 -8.66
C VAL A 326 -7.47 -6.41 -8.22
N GLU A 327 -7.67 -5.47 -7.29
CA GLU A 327 -9.00 -5.05 -6.84
C GLU A 327 -9.85 -4.57 -8.02
N GLN A 328 -9.32 -3.70 -8.87
CA GLN A 328 -9.99 -3.20 -10.06
C GLN A 328 -10.35 -4.33 -11.04
N GLN A 329 -9.44 -5.30 -11.27
CA GLN A 329 -9.72 -6.46 -12.12
C GLN A 329 -10.88 -7.31 -11.58
N LEU A 330 -10.99 -7.46 -10.26
CA LEU A 330 -12.12 -8.14 -9.62
C LEU A 330 -13.43 -7.37 -9.78
N ASP A 331 -13.39 -6.05 -9.60
CA ASP A 331 -14.57 -5.19 -9.72
C ASP A 331 -15.10 -5.14 -11.15
N VAL A 332 -14.22 -5.05 -12.15
CA VAL A 332 -14.60 -5.12 -13.58
C VAL A 332 -15.33 -6.43 -13.87
N CYS A 333 -14.80 -7.57 -13.40
CA CYS A 333 -15.45 -8.87 -13.58
C CYS A 333 -16.86 -8.92 -12.97
N ARG A 334 -17.04 -8.33 -11.77
CA ARG A 334 -18.35 -8.27 -11.11
C ARG A 334 -19.33 -7.39 -11.87
N LEU A 335 -18.88 -6.22 -12.34
CA LEU A 335 -19.69 -5.28 -13.10
C LEU A 335 -20.13 -5.88 -14.44
N GLU A 336 -19.25 -6.58 -15.16
CA GLU A 336 -19.62 -7.25 -16.42
C GLU A 336 -20.74 -8.27 -16.21
N LEU A 337 -20.69 -9.08 -15.14
CA LEU A 337 -21.74 -10.05 -14.83
C LEU A 337 -23.05 -9.39 -14.36
N ALA A 338 -22.95 -8.34 -13.55
CA ALA A 338 -24.10 -7.56 -13.12
C ALA A 338 -24.83 -6.93 -14.31
N GLN A 339 -24.08 -6.42 -15.30
CA GLN A 339 -24.64 -5.86 -16.51
C GLN A 339 -25.41 -6.90 -17.34
N ILE A 340 -24.90 -8.13 -17.47
CA ILE A 340 -25.64 -9.20 -18.15
C ILE A 340 -26.95 -9.49 -17.41
N GLN A 341 -26.91 -9.53 -16.08
CA GLN A 341 -28.10 -9.77 -15.27
C GLN A 341 -29.13 -8.65 -15.43
N GLU A 342 -28.70 -7.38 -15.43
CA GLU A 342 -29.58 -6.23 -15.64
C GLU A 342 -30.19 -6.21 -17.05
N GLU A 343 -29.40 -6.48 -18.09
CA GLU A 343 -29.89 -6.63 -19.48
C GLU A 343 -30.97 -7.71 -19.56
N LEU A 344 -30.72 -8.87 -18.95
CA LEU A 344 -31.65 -10.00 -18.91
C LEU A 344 -32.94 -9.69 -18.14
N GLU A 345 -32.85 -8.97 -17.02
CA GLU A 345 -34.01 -8.52 -16.26
C GLU A 345 -34.83 -7.48 -17.03
N SER A 346 -34.18 -6.50 -17.65
CA SER A 346 -34.85 -5.45 -18.41
C SER A 346 -35.60 -5.97 -19.63
N GLU A 347 -35.06 -6.97 -20.32
CA GLU A 347 -35.63 -7.51 -21.55
C GLU A 347 -36.78 -8.50 -21.26
N PHE A 348 -36.65 -9.31 -20.21
CA PHE A 348 -37.54 -10.46 -19.98
C PHE A 348 -38.47 -10.35 -18.77
N ALA A 349 -38.28 -9.40 -17.85
CA ALA A 349 -39.15 -9.27 -16.69
C ALA A 349 -40.62 -9.03 -17.10
N MET A 350 -41.54 -9.73 -16.43
CA MET A 350 -42.97 -9.56 -16.67
C MET A 350 -43.51 -8.29 -16.01
N VAL A 351 -43.40 -7.15 -16.71
CA VAL A 351 -44.02 -5.88 -16.30
C VAL A 351 -45.53 -5.94 -16.56
N LEU A 352 -46.35 -5.84 -15.51
CA LEU A 352 -47.81 -5.87 -15.62
C LEU A 352 -48.35 -4.47 -15.93
N SER A 353 -49.19 -4.35 -16.95
CA SER A 353 -49.92 -3.11 -17.26
C SER A 353 -51.21 -3.01 -16.45
N LEU A 354 -51.72 -1.79 -16.24
CA LEU A 354 -52.99 -1.56 -15.55
C LEU A 354 -54.11 -1.36 -16.58
N GLU A 355 -55.11 -2.24 -16.56
CA GLU A 355 -56.35 -2.04 -17.29
C GLU A 355 -57.46 -1.56 -16.34
N THR A 356 -58.18 -0.52 -16.77
CA THR A 356 -59.36 -0.03 -16.06
C THR A 356 -60.63 -0.52 -16.74
N SER A 357 -61.37 -1.38 -16.06
CA SER A 357 -62.70 -1.80 -16.50
C SER A 357 -63.79 -0.97 -15.80
N ASN A 358 -64.73 -0.45 -16.59
CA ASN A 358 -65.89 0.29 -16.08
C ASN A 358 -66.99 -0.71 -15.71
N GLY A 359 -66.94 -1.21 -14.46
CA GLY A 359 -68.05 -1.97 -13.88
C GLY A 359 -69.23 -1.08 -13.53
N LEU A 360 -70.45 -1.64 -13.55
CA LEU A 360 -71.72 -0.93 -13.29
C LEU A 360 -71.83 -0.28 -11.88
N ILE A 361 -70.92 -0.59 -10.94
CA ILE A 361 -71.00 -0.13 -9.54
C ILE A 361 -69.68 0.49 -9.02
N LYS A 362 -68.51 0.15 -9.59
CA LYS A 362 -67.21 0.76 -9.24
C LYS A 362 -66.18 0.52 -10.34
N LYS A 363 -65.28 1.49 -10.58
CA LYS A 363 -64.11 1.32 -11.46
C LYS A 363 -63.20 0.25 -10.86
N GLN A 364 -63.03 -0.87 -11.56
CA GLN A 364 -62.12 -1.94 -11.15
C GLN A 364 -60.85 -1.84 -11.99
N VAL A 365 -59.72 -1.69 -11.30
CA VAL A 365 -58.39 -1.70 -11.90
C VAL A 365 -57.85 -3.11 -11.73
N HIS A 366 -57.50 -3.76 -12.83
CA HIS A 366 -56.89 -5.09 -12.83
C HIS A 366 -55.57 -5.01 -13.57
N HIS A 367 -54.62 -5.86 -13.18
CA HIS A 367 -53.36 -5.99 -13.91
C HIS A 367 -53.55 -6.92 -15.12
N GLN A 368 -52.78 -6.66 -16.19
CA GLN A 368 -52.83 -7.44 -17.42
C GLN A 368 -51.41 -7.70 -17.93
N TYR A 369 -51.23 -8.86 -18.57
CA TYR A 369 -50.06 -9.23 -19.33
C TYR A 369 -50.50 -10.11 -20.50
N ASP A 370 -49.90 -9.95 -21.68
CA ASP A 370 -50.27 -10.73 -22.85
C ASP A 370 -49.67 -12.15 -22.78
N LEU A 371 -50.54 -13.15 -22.65
CA LEU A 371 -50.18 -14.57 -22.62
C LEU A 371 -50.44 -15.29 -23.96
N SER A 372 -50.79 -14.56 -25.03
CA SER A 372 -51.13 -15.15 -26.34
C SER A 372 -49.96 -15.90 -27.01
N ASP A 373 -48.74 -15.39 -26.78
CA ASP A 373 -47.49 -15.96 -27.28
C ASP A 373 -46.83 -16.97 -26.34
N ALA A 374 -47.46 -17.27 -25.20
CA ALA A 374 -46.99 -18.28 -24.27
C ALA A 374 -46.89 -19.66 -24.94
N LYS A 375 -45.79 -20.36 -24.69
CA LYS A 375 -45.64 -21.78 -25.07
C LYS A 375 -46.31 -22.66 -24.02
N ILE A 376 -47.11 -23.63 -24.48
CA ILE A 376 -47.88 -24.53 -23.60
C ILE A 376 -47.08 -25.82 -23.37
N TYR A 377 -46.99 -26.23 -22.11
CA TYR A 377 -46.27 -27.40 -21.63
C TYR A 377 -47.22 -28.38 -20.93
N LYS A 378 -46.70 -29.60 -20.73
CA LYS A 378 -47.36 -30.67 -19.97
C LYS A 378 -46.34 -31.30 -19.03
N VAL A 379 -46.70 -31.46 -17.75
CA VAL A 379 -45.90 -32.18 -16.75
C VAL A 379 -46.74 -33.36 -16.26
N GLY A 380 -46.24 -34.58 -16.47
CA GLY A 380 -46.99 -35.80 -16.16
C GLY A 380 -48.31 -35.90 -16.93
N MET A 381 -49.44 -35.87 -16.22
CA MET A 381 -50.78 -35.90 -16.81
C MET A 381 -51.43 -34.51 -16.92
N THR A 382 -50.86 -33.47 -16.31
CA THR A 382 -51.45 -32.12 -16.24
C THR A 382 -51.15 -31.32 -17.51
N PRO A 383 -52.15 -31.03 -18.37
CA PRO A 383 -51.97 -30.19 -19.55
C PRO A 383 -52.06 -28.69 -19.20
N ASP A 384 -51.86 -27.83 -20.20
CA ASP A 384 -52.11 -26.39 -20.14
C ASP A 384 -51.26 -25.62 -19.11
N LEU A 385 -49.97 -25.97 -19.03
CA LEU A 385 -49.00 -25.32 -18.16
C LEU A 385 -48.19 -24.27 -18.92
N ILE A 386 -47.98 -23.11 -18.32
CA ILE A 386 -47.06 -22.06 -18.79
C ILE A 386 -45.76 -22.18 -17.99
N LYS A 387 -44.63 -22.14 -18.70
CA LYS A 387 -43.29 -22.14 -18.09
C LYS A 387 -42.87 -20.70 -17.79
N LEU A 388 -42.53 -20.43 -16.54
CA LEU A 388 -41.92 -19.16 -16.11
C LEU A 388 -40.47 -19.40 -15.69
N VAL A 389 -39.54 -18.68 -16.29
CA VAL A 389 -38.13 -18.69 -15.90
C VAL A 389 -37.94 -17.71 -14.75
N LEU A 390 -37.34 -18.17 -13.67
CA LEU A 390 -36.89 -17.31 -12.58
C LEU A 390 -35.64 -16.60 -13.10
N LEU A 391 -35.58 -15.27 -13.16
CA LEU A 391 -34.47 -14.55 -13.78
C LEU A 391 -33.23 -14.46 -12.90
N GLN A 392 -33.42 -14.49 -11.58
CA GLN A 392 -32.35 -14.39 -10.58
C GLN A 392 -32.08 -15.72 -9.87
N SER A 393 -30.86 -15.86 -9.36
CA SER A 393 -30.48 -16.98 -8.51
C SER A 393 -31.17 -16.87 -7.14
N ASN A 394 -31.62 -18.00 -6.56
CA ASN A 394 -32.47 -18.02 -5.37
C ASN A 394 -32.18 -19.22 -4.45
N MET A 395 -32.78 -19.24 -3.25
CA MET A 395 -32.63 -20.33 -2.26
C MET A 395 -33.58 -21.53 -2.49
N SER A 396 -34.37 -21.52 -3.57
CA SER A 396 -35.56 -22.31 -3.87
C SER A 396 -36.87 -21.56 -3.62
N VAL A 397 -37.85 -21.75 -4.51
CA VAL A 397 -39.23 -21.26 -4.35
C VAL A 397 -40.15 -22.28 -3.70
N SER A 398 -39.64 -23.46 -3.34
CA SER A 398 -40.39 -24.55 -2.70
C SER A 398 -39.60 -25.20 -1.58
N GLU A 399 -40.24 -25.44 -0.43
CA GLU A 399 -39.64 -26.16 0.71
C GLU A 399 -39.28 -27.61 0.36
N GLY A 400 -39.97 -28.20 -0.63
CA GLY A 400 -39.78 -29.58 -1.06
C GLY A 400 -38.60 -29.80 -2.01
N GLU A 401 -38.00 -28.73 -2.55
CA GLU A 401 -36.86 -28.81 -3.46
C GLU A 401 -35.66 -28.06 -2.88
N LYS A 402 -34.50 -28.73 -2.81
CA LYS A 402 -33.25 -28.14 -2.34
C LYS A 402 -32.44 -27.64 -3.53
N GLY A 403 -32.08 -26.35 -3.52
CA GLY A 403 -31.18 -25.75 -4.50
C GLY A 403 -31.84 -24.65 -5.34
N ASP A 404 -31.12 -24.17 -6.35
CA ASP A 404 -31.55 -23.06 -7.21
C ASP A 404 -32.76 -23.46 -8.07
N SER A 405 -33.90 -22.80 -7.87
CA SER A 405 -35.05 -22.93 -8.75
C SER A 405 -34.78 -22.13 -10.04
N ARG A 406 -34.86 -22.78 -11.20
CA ARG A 406 -34.51 -22.19 -12.50
C ARG A 406 -35.74 -21.78 -13.29
N TRP A 407 -36.76 -22.64 -13.29
CA TRP A 407 -38.06 -22.36 -13.88
C TRP A 407 -39.17 -23.06 -13.09
N ILE A 408 -40.39 -22.62 -13.33
CA ILE A 408 -41.61 -23.20 -12.77
C ILE A 408 -42.64 -23.42 -13.88
N TYR A 409 -43.58 -24.32 -13.63
CA TYR A 409 -44.75 -24.54 -14.47
C TYR A 409 -46.00 -24.23 -13.68
N VAL A 410 -46.84 -23.35 -14.19
CA VAL A 410 -48.11 -22.95 -13.56
C VAL A 410 -49.25 -23.11 -14.56
N GLN A 411 -50.42 -23.54 -14.09
CA GLN A 411 -51.58 -23.68 -14.96
C GLN A 411 -52.03 -22.31 -15.48
N LYS A 412 -52.37 -22.22 -16.76
CA LYS A 412 -52.73 -20.94 -17.41
C LYS A 412 -53.84 -20.20 -16.66
N SER A 413 -54.91 -20.90 -16.26
CA SER A 413 -56.03 -20.32 -15.51
C SER A 413 -55.63 -19.77 -14.13
N GLU A 414 -54.68 -20.42 -13.45
CA GLU A 414 -54.17 -19.93 -12.15
C GLU A 414 -53.25 -18.72 -12.34
N LEU A 415 -52.40 -18.73 -13.37
CA LEU A 415 -51.53 -17.62 -13.69
C LEU A 415 -52.33 -16.37 -14.09
N GLU A 416 -53.38 -16.52 -14.90
CA GLU A 416 -54.30 -15.41 -15.26
C GLU A 416 -54.95 -14.79 -14.02
N ARG A 417 -55.34 -15.61 -13.04
CA ARG A 417 -55.89 -15.14 -11.76
C ARG A 417 -54.84 -14.34 -10.98
N VAL A 418 -53.64 -14.90 -10.82
CA VAL A 418 -52.52 -14.26 -10.10
C VAL A 418 -52.14 -12.93 -10.75
N ILE A 419 -52.06 -12.88 -12.08
CA ILE A 419 -51.79 -11.66 -12.82
C ILE A 419 -52.87 -10.64 -12.52
N LYS A 420 -54.15 -11.00 -12.71
CA LYS A 420 -55.29 -10.08 -12.52
C LYS A 420 -55.30 -9.43 -11.14
N ASP A 421 -55.08 -10.24 -10.10
CA ASP A 421 -55.10 -9.80 -8.70
C ASP A 421 -53.79 -9.11 -8.27
N GLY A 422 -52.70 -9.23 -9.05
CA GLY A 422 -51.38 -8.68 -8.78
C GLY A 422 -50.63 -9.38 -7.63
N HIS A 423 -51.24 -10.37 -7.00
CA HIS A 423 -50.66 -11.19 -5.95
C HIS A 423 -51.47 -12.48 -5.84
N GLY A 424 -50.89 -13.50 -5.23
CA GLY A 424 -51.66 -14.69 -4.91
C GLY A 424 -50.81 -15.94 -4.86
N GLU A 425 -51.51 -17.06 -4.79
CA GLU A 425 -50.88 -18.36 -4.72
C GLU A 425 -51.40 -19.23 -5.86
N ALA A 426 -50.48 -19.97 -6.45
CA ALA A 426 -50.76 -20.94 -7.48
C ALA A 426 -50.06 -22.25 -7.13
N TYR A 427 -50.63 -23.36 -7.58
CA TYR A 427 -49.99 -24.65 -7.48
C TYR A 427 -49.29 -24.96 -8.79
N GLY A 428 -48.02 -25.33 -8.69
CA GLY A 428 -47.19 -25.55 -9.85
C GLY A 428 -46.10 -26.58 -9.62
N TYR A 429 -45.29 -26.77 -10.65
CA TYR A 429 -44.13 -27.65 -10.61
C TYR A 429 -42.87 -26.81 -10.71
N VAL A 430 -41.80 -27.22 -10.03
CA VAL A 430 -40.52 -26.50 -10.04
C VAL A 430 -39.50 -27.37 -10.78
N ASN A 431 -38.70 -26.75 -11.66
CA ASN A 431 -37.69 -27.41 -12.49
C ASN A 431 -38.26 -28.65 -13.23
N GLN A 432 -37.71 -29.84 -12.99
CA GLN A 432 -38.16 -31.12 -13.56
C GLN A 432 -38.97 -31.97 -12.56
N ASN A 433 -39.27 -31.44 -11.37
CA ASN A 433 -39.96 -32.16 -10.32
C ASN A 433 -41.44 -32.31 -10.66
N THR A 434 -41.99 -33.51 -10.48
CA THR A 434 -43.41 -33.81 -10.70
C THR A 434 -44.25 -33.65 -9.44
N ASN A 435 -43.65 -33.24 -8.32
CA ASN A 435 -44.38 -32.94 -7.09
C ASN A 435 -44.99 -31.54 -7.16
N LEU A 436 -46.29 -31.46 -6.91
CA LEU A 436 -47.03 -30.20 -6.86
C LEU A 436 -46.56 -29.35 -5.67
N CYS A 437 -46.17 -28.11 -5.93
CA CYS A 437 -45.65 -27.17 -4.94
C CYS A 437 -46.54 -25.91 -4.90
N ARG A 438 -46.67 -25.30 -3.73
CA ARG A 438 -47.35 -24.01 -3.56
C ARG A 438 -46.36 -22.89 -3.88
N LEU A 439 -46.71 -22.05 -4.85
CA LEU A 439 -45.89 -20.95 -5.34
C LEU A 439 -46.58 -19.63 -5.00
N ARG A 440 -45.85 -18.70 -4.39
CA ARG A 440 -46.39 -17.42 -3.92
C ARG A 440 -45.90 -16.28 -4.81
N PHE A 441 -46.85 -15.61 -5.44
CA PHE A 441 -46.59 -14.47 -6.33
C PHE A 441 -47.00 -13.15 -5.68
N ASP A 442 -46.33 -12.10 -6.11
CA ASP A 442 -46.50 -10.73 -5.64
C ASP A 442 -46.08 -9.75 -6.74
N LEU A 443 -46.26 -8.46 -6.49
CA LEU A 443 -45.75 -7.39 -7.35
C LEU A 443 -44.59 -6.66 -6.66
N ASP A 444 -43.57 -6.28 -7.43
CA ASP A 444 -42.55 -5.35 -6.95
C ASP A 444 -42.99 -3.89 -7.13
N ALA A 445 -42.13 -2.95 -6.70
CA ALA A 445 -42.40 -1.52 -6.80
C ALA A 445 -42.51 -0.99 -8.24
N SER A 446 -42.02 -1.75 -9.23
CA SER A 446 -42.02 -1.42 -10.65
C SER A 446 -43.16 -2.12 -11.41
N ASN A 447 -44.09 -2.76 -10.70
CA ASN A 447 -45.17 -3.60 -11.25
C ASN A 447 -44.67 -4.84 -12.01
N ASN A 448 -43.47 -5.34 -11.71
CA ASN A 448 -43.06 -6.65 -12.19
C ASN A 448 -43.72 -7.75 -11.38
N LEU A 449 -44.21 -8.78 -12.06
CA LEU A 449 -44.60 -10.01 -11.40
C LEU A 449 -43.35 -10.68 -10.81
N VAL A 450 -43.40 -10.96 -9.52
CA VAL A 450 -42.33 -11.65 -8.78
C VAL A 450 -42.86 -12.86 -8.05
N ILE A 451 -42.00 -13.82 -7.81
CA ILE A 451 -42.28 -14.98 -6.95
C ILE A 451 -41.41 -14.91 -5.70
N LYS A 452 -41.97 -15.33 -4.56
CA LYS A 452 -41.28 -15.36 -3.27
C LYS A 452 -40.51 -16.66 -3.13
N ASP A 453 -39.22 -16.56 -2.78
CA ASP A 453 -38.43 -17.72 -2.36
C ASP A 453 -38.74 -18.13 -0.91
N ILE A 454 -38.12 -19.22 -0.43
CA ILE A 454 -38.29 -19.70 0.96
C ILE A 454 -37.82 -18.70 2.03
N ALA A 455 -36.99 -17.72 1.65
CA ALA A 455 -36.54 -16.64 2.51
C ALA A 455 -37.41 -15.36 2.35
N ASN A 456 -38.54 -15.47 1.65
CA ASN A 456 -39.47 -14.39 1.33
C ASN A 456 -38.86 -13.25 0.50
N ARG A 457 -37.80 -13.53 -0.27
CA ARG A 457 -37.20 -12.59 -1.23
C ARG A 457 -37.97 -12.63 -2.54
N SER A 458 -38.16 -11.47 -3.16
CA SER A 458 -38.78 -11.36 -4.48
C SER A 458 -37.78 -11.77 -5.57
N VAL A 459 -38.21 -12.67 -6.45
CA VAL A 459 -37.44 -13.13 -7.62
C VAL A 459 -38.25 -12.80 -8.87
N LEU A 460 -37.64 -12.11 -9.83
CA LEU A 460 -38.29 -11.77 -11.10
C LEU A 460 -38.58 -13.03 -11.93
N VAL A 461 -39.71 -13.02 -12.63
CA VAL A 461 -40.10 -14.10 -13.55
C VAL A 461 -40.25 -13.60 -14.97
N ALA A 462 -39.93 -14.48 -15.92
CA ALA A 462 -40.12 -14.29 -17.36
C ALA A 462 -40.96 -15.40 -17.96
N MET A 463 -41.85 -15.05 -18.88
CA MET A 463 -42.67 -16.02 -19.60
C MET A 463 -41.90 -16.61 -20.78
N VAL A 464 -41.94 -17.94 -20.93
CA VAL A 464 -41.37 -18.58 -22.13
C VAL A 464 -42.35 -18.47 -23.30
N THR A 465 -41.93 -17.76 -24.35
CA THR A 465 -42.70 -17.56 -25.58
C THR A 465 -42.45 -18.68 -26.60
N LYS A 466 -43.24 -18.72 -27.68
CA LYS A 466 -43.04 -19.66 -28.79
C LYS A 466 -41.74 -19.42 -29.58
N GLN A 467 -41.23 -18.18 -29.58
CA GLN A 467 -40.00 -17.80 -30.29
C GLN A 467 -38.74 -18.20 -29.51
N GLY A 468 -38.84 -18.39 -28.19
CA GLY A 468 -37.70 -18.76 -27.34
C GLY A 468 -36.75 -17.58 -27.10
N LEU A 469 -35.50 -17.89 -26.76
CA LEU A 469 -34.44 -16.90 -26.58
C LEU A 469 -33.78 -16.56 -27.94
N GLU A 470 -33.57 -15.27 -28.21
CA GLU A 470 -32.88 -14.85 -29.43
C GLU A 470 -31.40 -15.31 -29.41
N GLU A 471 -30.99 -16.06 -30.44
CA GLU A 471 -29.67 -16.69 -30.49
C GLU A 471 -28.52 -15.65 -30.50
N THR A 472 -28.69 -14.52 -31.18
CA THR A 472 -27.69 -13.44 -31.25
C THR A 472 -27.44 -12.82 -29.88
N LEU A 473 -28.50 -12.48 -29.15
CA LEU A 473 -28.46 -11.92 -27.80
C LEU A 473 -27.84 -12.92 -26.82
N TYR A 474 -28.24 -14.19 -26.90
CA TYR A 474 -27.67 -15.26 -26.10
C TYR A 474 -26.16 -15.44 -26.32
N GLN A 475 -25.72 -15.47 -27.59
CA GLN A 475 -24.30 -15.59 -27.91
C GLN A 475 -23.49 -14.38 -27.41
N ASN A 476 -24.07 -13.17 -27.45
CA ASN A 476 -23.43 -11.98 -26.89
C ASN A 476 -23.24 -12.10 -25.37
N TRP A 477 -24.27 -12.53 -24.63
CA TRP A 477 -24.16 -12.75 -23.19
C TRP A 477 -23.19 -13.87 -22.83
N LEU A 478 -23.18 -14.95 -23.61
CA LEU A 478 -22.23 -16.05 -23.42
C LEU A 478 -20.79 -15.60 -23.67
N ALA A 479 -20.56 -14.75 -24.67
CA ALA A 479 -19.25 -14.14 -24.92
C ALA A 479 -18.78 -13.26 -23.75
N LYS A 480 -19.64 -12.34 -23.27
CA LYS A 480 -19.34 -11.49 -22.09
C LYS A 480 -19.07 -12.34 -20.84
N ALA A 481 -19.88 -13.38 -20.59
CA ALA A 481 -19.70 -14.30 -19.46
C ALA A 481 -18.37 -15.06 -19.52
N ASN A 482 -17.96 -15.52 -20.70
CA ASN A 482 -16.67 -16.18 -20.88
C ASN A 482 -15.49 -15.19 -20.73
N GLN A 483 -15.66 -13.94 -21.15
CA GLN A 483 -14.68 -12.87 -20.91
C GLN A 483 -14.50 -12.60 -19.41
N ALA A 484 -15.58 -12.50 -18.64
CA ALA A 484 -15.52 -12.33 -17.20
C ALA A 484 -14.73 -13.48 -16.51
N ILE A 485 -14.94 -14.74 -16.91
CA ILE A 485 -14.15 -15.88 -16.39
C ILE A 485 -12.66 -15.75 -16.73
N ALA A 486 -12.35 -15.35 -17.97
CA ALA A 486 -10.96 -15.18 -18.39
C ALA A 486 -10.27 -14.07 -17.58
N GLN A 487 -10.95 -12.94 -17.36
CA GLN A 487 -10.47 -11.85 -16.50
C GLN A 487 -10.28 -12.31 -15.06
N LEU A 488 -11.21 -13.08 -14.51
CA LEU A 488 -11.10 -13.62 -13.14
C LEU A 488 -9.90 -14.55 -12.97
N THR A 489 -9.64 -15.39 -13.98
CA THR A 489 -8.45 -16.26 -14.02
C THR A 489 -7.16 -15.43 -14.08
N HIS A 490 -7.19 -14.33 -14.84
CA HIS A 490 -6.07 -13.40 -14.89
C HIS A 490 -5.84 -12.71 -13.54
N ALA A 491 -6.91 -12.22 -12.88
CA ALA A 491 -6.85 -11.60 -11.57
C ALA A 491 -6.31 -12.56 -10.50
N GLU A 492 -6.72 -13.82 -10.53
CA GLU A 492 -6.18 -14.86 -9.64
C GLU A 492 -4.67 -15.05 -9.83
N HIS A 493 -4.22 -15.17 -11.08
CA HIS A 493 -2.80 -15.31 -11.37
C HIS A 493 -2.01 -14.06 -10.99
N HIS A 494 -2.60 -12.87 -11.19
CA HIS A 494 -2.00 -11.60 -10.79
C HIS A 494 -1.85 -11.53 -9.25
N LEU A 495 -2.90 -11.83 -8.49
CA LEU A 495 -2.84 -11.86 -7.03
C LEU A 495 -1.79 -12.84 -6.50
N ARG A 496 -1.64 -14.02 -7.12
CA ARG A 496 -0.59 -14.98 -6.78
C ARG A 496 0.81 -14.39 -6.98
N LYS A 497 1.05 -13.71 -8.11
CA LYS A 497 2.32 -13.01 -8.37
C LYS A 497 2.59 -11.90 -7.36
N VAL A 498 1.58 -11.10 -7.05
CA VAL A 498 1.64 -10.02 -6.06
C VAL A 498 2.05 -10.57 -4.68
N ARG A 499 1.39 -11.64 -4.22
CA ARG A 499 1.72 -12.30 -2.95
C ARG A 499 3.13 -12.88 -2.93
N LEU A 500 3.57 -13.50 -4.03
CA LEU A 500 4.93 -14.02 -4.15
C LEU A 500 5.95 -12.88 -4.08
N LYS A 501 5.79 -11.81 -4.88
CA LYS A 501 6.67 -10.63 -4.84
C LYS A 501 6.74 -10.01 -3.44
N PHE A 502 5.61 -9.92 -2.74
CA PHE A 502 5.55 -9.38 -1.38
C PHE A 502 6.30 -10.26 -0.37
N HIS A 503 6.12 -11.59 -0.40
CA HIS A 503 6.83 -12.49 0.50
C HIS A 503 8.33 -12.58 0.18
N ASP A 504 8.71 -12.57 -1.10
CA ASP A 504 10.11 -12.54 -1.54
C ASP A 504 10.82 -11.24 -1.12
N ALA A 505 10.06 -10.16 -0.91
CA ALA A 505 10.55 -8.89 -0.40
C ALA A 505 10.83 -8.90 1.11
N LEU A 506 10.35 -9.91 1.85
CA LEU A 506 10.53 -10.08 3.29
C LEU A 506 11.62 -11.12 3.61
N PRO A 507 12.30 -11.02 4.77
CA PRO A 507 12.18 -9.97 5.78
C PRO A 507 12.89 -8.67 5.37
N HIS A 508 12.43 -7.54 5.92
CA HIS A 508 13.05 -6.23 5.68
C HIS A 508 13.50 -5.58 7.00
N SER A 509 14.79 -5.29 7.12
CA SER A 509 15.40 -4.91 8.40
C SER A 509 15.19 -3.46 8.83
N PHE A 510 14.95 -2.54 7.89
CA PHE A 510 14.98 -1.10 8.14
C PHE A 510 13.60 -0.42 8.16
N ILE A 511 12.52 -1.18 7.96
CA ILE A 511 11.16 -0.64 7.96
C ILE A 511 10.43 -1.09 9.22
N ASP A 512 9.43 -0.32 9.64
CA ASP A 512 8.57 -0.71 10.74
C ASP A 512 7.72 -1.93 10.34
N PRO A 513 7.66 -3.01 11.14
CA PRO A 513 6.85 -4.19 10.84
C PRO A 513 5.33 -3.92 10.80
N GLU A 514 4.83 -2.79 11.33
CA GLU A 514 3.41 -2.45 11.27
C GLU A 514 2.89 -2.38 9.83
N LEU A 515 3.62 -1.72 8.93
CA LEU A 515 3.21 -1.55 7.53
C LEU A 515 3.15 -2.88 6.76
N PRO A 516 4.20 -3.74 6.75
CA PRO A 516 4.12 -5.07 6.15
C PRO A 516 2.98 -5.92 6.72
N THR A 517 2.72 -5.84 8.03
CA THR A 517 1.60 -6.58 8.66
C THR A 517 0.26 -6.10 8.11
N ALA A 518 0.07 -4.78 7.96
CA ALA A 518 -1.13 -4.22 7.36
C ALA A 518 -1.26 -4.59 5.88
N MET A 519 -0.16 -4.63 5.12
CA MET A 519 -0.14 -5.09 3.73
C MET A 519 -0.51 -6.56 3.59
N GLU A 520 -0.05 -7.43 4.50
CA GLU A 520 -0.45 -8.84 4.51
C GLU A 520 -1.96 -8.99 4.73
N ALA A 521 -2.53 -8.17 5.62
CA ALA A 521 -3.98 -8.14 5.85
C ALA A 521 -4.77 -7.69 4.61
N THR A 522 -4.28 -6.71 3.83
CA THR A 522 -4.94 -6.30 2.57
C THR A 522 -4.88 -7.40 1.51
N LEU A 523 -3.73 -8.07 1.36
CA LEU A 523 -3.59 -9.21 0.46
C LEU A 523 -4.51 -10.38 0.84
N HIS A 524 -4.68 -10.63 2.13
CA HIS A 524 -5.63 -11.61 2.63
C HIS A 524 -7.09 -11.22 2.32
N SER A 525 -7.45 -9.95 2.49
CA SER A 525 -8.78 -9.44 2.12
C SER A 525 -9.05 -9.61 0.63
N LEU A 526 -8.08 -9.30 -0.24
CA LEU A 526 -8.20 -9.50 -1.70
C LEU A 526 -8.37 -10.98 -2.06
N GLN A 527 -7.70 -11.88 -1.35
CA GLN A 527 -7.87 -13.33 -1.55
C GLN A 527 -9.31 -13.76 -1.21
N GLN A 528 -9.87 -13.29 -0.10
CA GLN A 528 -11.25 -13.59 0.29
C GLN A 528 -12.25 -13.02 -0.73
N GLN A 529 -12.00 -11.81 -1.22
CA GLN A 529 -12.83 -11.19 -2.25
C GLN A 529 -12.76 -11.97 -3.57
N LEU A 530 -11.58 -12.42 -4.00
CA LEU A 530 -11.41 -13.27 -5.17
C LEU A 530 -12.20 -14.57 -5.04
N GLU A 531 -12.08 -15.28 -3.90
CA GLU A 531 -12.81 -16.52 -3.65
C GLU A 531 -14.33 -16.33 -3.68
N ALA A 532 -14.82 -15.25 -3.06
CA ALA A 532 -16.24 -14.90 -3.11
C ALA A 532 -16.70 -14.61 -4.55
N THR A 533 -15.91 -13.84 -5.31
CA THR A 533 -16.20 -13.54 -6.73
C THR A 533 -16.16 -14.80 -7.60
N GLN A 534 -15.26 -15.74 -7.34
CA GLN A 534 -15.22 -17.02 -8.05
C GLN A 534 -16.50 -17.83 -7.87
N VAL A 535 -16.97 -17.98 -6.63
CA VAL A 535 -18.21 -18.72 -6.35
C VAL A 535 -19.42 -18.03 -7.03
N GLU A 536 -19.51 -16.71 -6.96
CA GLU A 536 -20.58 -15.95 -7.59
C GLU A 536 -20.52 -16.01 -9.12
N CYS A 537 -19.33 -15.84 -9.71
CA CYS A 537 -19.09 -15.90 -11.14
C CYS A 537 -19.42 -17.29 -11.70
N GLU A 538 -18.95 -18.36 -11.06
CA GLU A 538 -19.27 -19.73 -11.48
C GLU A 538 -20.77 -19.99 -11.50
N ARG A 539 -21.49 -19.54 -10.45
CA ARG A 539 -22.95 -19.67 -10.37
C ARG A 539 -23.65 -18.91 -11.50
N ASN A 540 -23.29 -17.64 -11.71
CA ASN A 540 -23.91 -16.79 -12.72
C ASN A 540 -23.60 -17.28 -14.13
N VAL A 541 -22.36 -17.67 -14.42
CA VAL A 541 -21.99 -18.16 -15.75
C VAL A 541 -22.59 -19.54 -16.04
N MET A 542 -22.67 -20.44 -15.05
CA MET A 542 -23.39 -21.71 -15.22
C MET A 542 -24.87 -21.46 -15.58
N ARG A 543 -25.47 -20.45 -14.95
CA ARG A 543 -26.86 -20.06 -15.21
C ARG A 543 -27.01 -19.50 -16.63
N ILE A 544 -26.12 -18.60 -17.04
CA ILE A 544 -26.07 -18.03 -18.39
C ILE A 544 -25.92 -19.13 -19.45
N ARG A 545 -24.97 -20.06 -19.28
CA ARG A 545 -24.74 -21.18 -20.22
C ARG A 545 -25.94 -22.11 -20.41
N ASN A 546 -26.87 -22.12 -19.45
CA ASN A 546 -28.08 -22.93 -19.50
C ASN A 546 -29.34 -22.12 -19.83
N LEU A 547 -29.24 -20.81 -20.12
CA LEU A 547 -30.39 -19.97 -20.43
C LEU A 547 -31.21 -20.49 -21.62
N ASN A 548 -30.55 -20.99 -22.67
CA ASN A 548 -31.23 -21.63 -23.79
C ASN A 548 -32.13 -22.78 -23.34
N GLN A 549 -31.71 -23.59 -22.35
CA GLN A 549 -32.56 -24.65 -21.79
C GLN A 549 -33.72 -24.09 -20.96
N PHE A 550 -33.51 -22.95 -20.28
CA PHE A 550 -34.54 -22.32 -19.47
C PHE A 550 -35.64 -21.75 -20.34
N PHE A 551 -35.30 -21.18 -21.50
CA PHE A 551 -36.24 -20.63 -22.48
C PHE A 551 -36.66 -21.63 -23.58
N ALA A 552 -36.17 -22.88 -23.55
CA ALA A 552 -36.58 -23.96 -24.46
C ALA A 552 -37.93 -24.58 -24.12
#